data_AF-A0AAV6B1K3-F1
#
_entry.id   AF-A0AAV6B1K3-F1
#
_cell.length_a   1.000
_cell.length_b   1.000
_cell.length_c   1.000
_cell.angle_alpha   90.00
_cell.angle_beta   90.00
_cell.angle_gamma   90.00
#
_symmetry.space_group_name_H-M   'P 1'
#
loop_
_entity.id
_entity.type
_entity.pdbx_description
1 polymer ?
#
loop_
_entity_poly.entity_id
_entity_poly.type
_entity_poly.pdbx_seq_one_letter_code
_entity_poly.pdbx_strand_id
1 'polypeptide(L)'
;AGGKFFQEVTSATGTGHIQKGHGVAFADFDDDGDQDVYSALGGAYSGDLARNALFMNPGVTNGWLKLKLVGTKANRAAIGARLKITLLTPAGTRELHRVVSSGGTFGSNPLRQEIGVADATAIASVDIHWPGSDTRQTLIGLEINRSYEIREGEAAPLPVKLHPVRLQKGSSTHTAQLRGQQ
;
A
#
# COMPACT_ATOMS: atom_id res chain seq x y z
N ALA A 1 1.12 10.29 21.72
CA ALA A 1 0.07 9.81 20.79
C ALA A 1 -0.87 10.97 20.48
N GLY A 2 -1.22 11.21 19.21
CA GLY A 2 -2.00 12.38 18.76
C GLY A 2 -1.24 13.37 17.87
N GLY A 3 -0.12 12.95 17.25
CA GLY A 3 0.61 13.77 16.26
C GLY A 3 1.33 15.01 16.80
N LYS A 4 1.50 15.13 18.12
CA LYS A 4 2.12 16.31 18.75
C LYS A 4 3.64 16.39 18.56
N PHE A 5 4.30 15.26 18.35
CA PHE A 5 5.74 15.15 18.17
C PHE A 5 6.05 14.08 17.13
N PHE A 6 7.20 14.21 16.48
CA PHE A 6 7.76 13.21 15.58
C PHE A 6 9.03 12.65 16.20
N GLN A 7 9.27 11.35 16.00
CA GLN A 7 10.51 10.69 16.37
C GLN A 7 11.36 10.48 15.12
N GLU A 8 12.63 10.89 15.18
CA GLU A 8 13.64 10.54 14.18
C GLU A 8 13.98 9.06 14.37
N VAL A 9 13.79 8.25 13.32
CA VAL A 9 13.98 6.79 13.38
C VAL A 9 14.85 6.25 12.25
N THR A 10 15.42 7.10 11.39
CA THR A 10 16.16 6.73 10.16
C THR A 10 17.24 5.69 10.43
N SER A 11 18.00 5.89 11.51
CA SER A 11 19.07 4.96 11.90
C SER A 11 18.49 3.66 12.47
N ALA A 12 17.44 3.74 13.27
CA ALA A 12 16.81 2.59 13.93
C ALA A 12 16.08 1.68 12.94
N THR A 13 15.47 2.25 11.90
CA THR A 13 14.76 1.51 10.84
C THR A 13 15.68 1.09 9.69
N GLY A 14 16.94 1.53 9.69
CA GLY A 14 17.88 1.24 8.60
C GLY A 14 17.47 1.86 7.26
N THR A 15 16.60 2.88 7.27
CA THR A 15 16.10 3.55 6.05
C THR A 15 17.03 4.68 5.58
N GLY A 16 18.09 4.96 6.33
CA GLY A 16 19.10 5.96 5.97
C GLY A 16 19.86 5.58 4.71
N HIS A 17 19.78 6.42 3.69
CA HIS A 17 20.51 6.23 2.44
C HIS A 17 20.96 7.57 1.83
N ILE A 18 22.15 7.60 1.24
CA ILE A 18 22.77 8.83 0.71
C ILE A 18 22.71 8.95 -0.83
N GLN A 19 22.17 7.95 -1.51
CA GLN A 19 22.06 7.99 -2.98
C GLN A 19 20.86 8.79 -3.45
N LYS A 20 20.87 9.15 -4.74
CA LYS A 20 19.82 9.96 -5.37
C LYS A 20 18.56 9.15 -5.56
N GLY A 21 17.44 9.61 -5.00
CA GLY A 21 16.12 9.01 -5.20
C GLY A 21 15.45 9.52 -6.47
N HIS A 22 14.95 8.60 -7.28
CA HIS A 22 14.21 8.88 -8.52
C HIS A 22 12.74 8.48 -8.45
N GLY A 23 12.28 7.91 -7.33
CA GLY A 23 10.91 7.49 -7.15
C GLY A 23 10.73 6.69 -5.87
N VAL A 24 9.55 6.78 -5.26
CA VAL A 24 9.17 5.97 -4.10
C VAL A 24 7.80 5.35 -4.36
N ALA A 25 7.64 4.10 -3.96
CA ALA A 25 6.37 3.40 -3.95
C ALA A 25 6.14 2.80 -2.56
N PHE A 26 4.90 2.88 -2.11
CA PHE A 26 4.41 2.23 -0.88
C PHE A 26 3.47 1.12 -1.30
N ALA A 27 3.80 -0.12 -0.94
CA ALA A 27 3.01 -1.29 -1.23
C ALA A 27 3.32 -2.39 -0.23
N ASP A 28 2.36 -3.24 0.03
CA ASP A 28 2.55 -4.52 0.71
C ASP A 28 3.11 -5.52 -0.32
N PHE A 29 4.44 -5.60 -0.45
CA PHE A 29 5.09 -6.34 -1.54
C PHE A 29 5.07 -7.85 -1.30
N ASP A 30 5.00 -8.26 -0.04
CA ASP A 30 5.08 -9.64 0.38
C ASP A 30 3.71 -10.20 0.82
N ASP A 31 2.67 -9.38 0.72
CA ASP A 31 1.26 -9.66 0.97
C ASP A 31 0.93 -10.04 2.43
N ASP A 32 1.72 -9.59 3.40
CA ASP A 32 1.61 -9.94 4.82
C ASP A 32 0.68 -9.02 5.66
N GLY A 33 0.27 -7.88 5.11
CA GLY A 33 -0.68 -6.96 5.73
C GLY A 33 -0.09 -5.64 6.18
N ASP A 34 1.22 -5.44 6.07
CA ASP A 34 1.87 -4.16 6.29
C ASP A 34 2.46 -3.56 5.00
N GLN A 35 2.65 -2.24 4.97
CA GLN A 35 3.19 -1.57 3.79
C GLN A 35 4.69 -1.45 3.89
N ASP A 36 5.37 -1.88 2.84
CA ASP A 36 6.80 -1.67 2.63
C ASP A 36 7.06 -0.40 1.83
N VAL A 37 8.33 0.00 1.80
CA VAL A 37 8.81 1.14 1.00
C VAL A 37 9.80 0.66 -0.04
N TYR A 38 9.48 0.88 -1.31
CA TYR A 38 10.42 0.71 -2.41
C TYR A 38 10.94 2.07 -2.88
N SER A 39 12.26 2.19 -2.99
CA SER A 39 12.92 3.41 -3.47
C SER A 39 13.78 3.10 -4.69
N ALA A 40 13.49 3.80 -5.79
CA ALA A 40 14.34 3.81 -6.97
C ALA A 40 15.54 4.73 -6.72
N LEU A 41 16.75 4.19 -6.82
CA LEU A 41 17.97 4.86 -6.38
C LEU A 41 19.04 4.80 -7.47
N GLY A 42 19.80 5.89 -7.61
CA GLY A 42 20.92 5.99 -8.53
C GLY A 42 20.52 6.20 -9.99
N GLY A 43 21.43 5.89 -10.91
CA GLY A 43 21.20 5.96 -12.35
C GLY A 43 21.21 7.38 -12.94
N ALA A 44 21.68 8.38 -12.18
CA ALA A 44 21.73 9.77 -12.66
C ALA A 44 22.80 10.01 -13.75
N TYR A 45 23.84 9.16 -13.81
CA TYR A 45 24.89 9.21 -14.82
C TYR A 45 25.47 7.81 -15.08
N SER A 46 26.13 7.64 -16.22
CA SER A 46 26.82 6.39 -16.55
C SER A 46 27.92 6.10 -15.53
N GLY A 47 27.79 4.99 -14.80
CA GLY A 47 28.72 4.59 -13.73
C GLY A 47 28.15 4.71 -12.31
N ASP A 48 26.95 5.27 -12.14
CA ASP A 48 26.22 5.15 -10.87
C ASP A 48 25.69 3.71 -10.70
N LEU A 49 26.30 2.97 -9.76
CA LEU A 49 25.99 1.57 -9.48
C LEU A 49 25.08 1.38 -8.28
N ALA A 50 24.48 2.46 -7.75
CA ALA A 50 23.51 2.33 -6.68
C ALA A 50 22.34 1.43 -7.12
N ARG A 51 21.85 0.63 -6.17
CA ARG A 51 20.74 -0.30 -6.40
C ARG A 51 19.49 0.26 -5.73
N ASN A 52 18.35 -0.02 -6.33
CA ASN A 52 17.06 0.22 -5.70
C ASN A 52 17.00 -0.50 -4.35
N ALA A 53 16.30 0.10 -3.39
CA ALA A 53 16.16 -0.42 -2.05
C ALA A 53 14.70 -0.78 -1.80
N LEU A 54 14.48 -1.92 -1.17
CA LEU A 54 13.22 -2.32 -0.59
C LEU A 54 13.39 -2.37 0.92
N PHE A 55 12.59 -1.57 1.63
CA PHE A 55 12.55 -1.50 3.07
C PHE A 55 11.28 -2.18 3.55
N MET A 56 11.44 -3.38 4.10
CA MET A 56 10.36 -4.14 4.71
C MET A 56 9.91 -3.46 6.01
N ASN A 57 8.64 -3.59 6.40
CA ASN A 57 8.12 -3.03 7.65
C ASN A 57 7.75 -4.10 8.73
N PRO A 58 8.69 -4.96 9.14
CA PRO A 58 8.37 -6.13 9.95
C PRO A 58 7.88 -5.79 11.36
N GLY A 59 7.08 -6.70 11.92
CA GLY A 59 6.72 -6.68 13.35
C GLY A 59 5.45 -5.89 13.66
N VAL A 60 4.70 -5.49 12.64
CA VAL A 60 3.36 -4.92 12.81
C VAL A 60 2.35 -6.06 13.02
N THR A 61 1.68 -6.07 14.17
CA THR A 61 0.64 -7.08 14.49
C THR A 61 -0.78 -6.52 14.40
N ASN A 62 -0.92 -5.34 13.80
CA ASN A 62 -2.20 -4.64 13.67
C ASN A 62 -3.07 -5.26 12.58
N GLY A 63 -4.38 -5.03 12.66
CA GLY A 63 -5.29 -5.48 11.60
C GLY A 63 -5.11 -4.69 10.30
N TRP A 64 -5.47 -5.31 9.18
CA TRP A 64 -5.47 -4.67 7.85
C TRP A 64 -6.74 -4.97 7.05
N LEU A 65 -6.98 -4.19 5.99
CA LEU A 65 -8.01 -4.40 4.98
C LEU A 65 -7.45 -4.03 3.60
N LYS A 66 -7.59 -4.92 2.62
CA LYS A 66 -7.18 -4.66 1.23
C LYS A 66 -8.38 -4.57 0.31
N LEU A 67 -8.52 -3.46 -0.42
CA LEU A 67 -9.66 -3.23 -1.33
C LEU A 67 -9.17 -2.93 -2.75
N LYS A 68 -9.60 -3.74 -3.72
CA LYS A 68 -9.43 -3.46 -5.15
C LYS A 68 -10.76 -3.00 -5.73
N LEU A 69 -10.82 -1.75 -6.19
CA LEU A 69 -12.03 -1.19 -6.77
C LEU A 69 -12.00 -1.35 -8.29
N VAL A 70 -13.13 -1.70 -8.89
CA VAL A 70 -13.28 -1.90 -10.33
C VAL A 70 -14.50 -1.12 -10.81
N GLY A 71 -14.27 -0.02 -11.52
CA GLY A 71 -15.33 0.81 -12.10
C GLY A 71 -16.02 0.13 -13.28
N THR A 72 -17.34 0.30 -13.38
CA THR A 72 -18.18 -0.18 -14.49
C THR A 72 -18.73 0.99 -15.31
N LYS A 73 -19.23 2.03 -14.64
CA LYS A 73 -19.58 3.34 -15.21
C LYS A 73 -18.46 4.35 -15.02
N ALA A 74 -17.83 4.35 -13.84
CA ALA A 74 -16.59 5.06 -13.58
C ALA A 74 -15.43 4.42 -14.36
N ASN A 75 -14.28 5.11 -14.42
CA ASN A 75 -13.09 4.54 -15.05
C ASN A 75 -12.72 3.20 -14.41
N ARG A 76 -12.27 2.22 -15.21
CA ARG A 76 -12.07 0.83 -14.78
C ARG A 76 -11.08 0.70 -13.61
N ALA A 77 -10.11 1.61 -13.54
CA ALA A 77 -9.08 1.70 -12.50
C ALA A 77 -9.61 2.33 -11.19
N ALA A 78 -10.86 2.81 -11.18
CA ALA A 78 -11.51 3.51 -10.08
C ALA A 78 -10.76 4.77 -9.59
N ILE A 79 -9.86 5.34 -10.40
CA ILE A 79 -9.06 6.51 -10.03
C ILE A 79 -10.01 7.68 -9.73
N GLY A 80 -9.86 8.29 -8.55
CA GLY A 80 -10.72 9.34 -8.02
C GLY A 80 -11.83 8.82 -7.10
N ALA A 81 -12.04 7.51 -6.97
CA ALA A 81 -13.00 6.96 -6.02
C ALA A 81 -12.60 7.31 -4.59
N ARG A 82 -13.57 7.79 -3.80
CA ARG A 82 -13.35 8.18 -2.41
C ARG A 82 -13.95 7.14 -1.49
N LEU A 83 -13.16 6.66 -0.54
CA LEU A 83 -13.57 5.71 0.46
C LEU A 83 -13.66 6.39 1.82
N LYS A 84 -14.73 6.13 2.55
CA LYS A 84 -14.84 6.35 3.98
C LYS A 84 -15.01 4.98 4.65
N ILE A 85 -14.05 4.61 5.49
CA ILE A 85 -14.08 3.36 6.25
C ILE A 85 -14.40 3.71 7.70
N THR A 86 -15.50 3.18 8.22
CA THR A 86 -15.92 3.35 9.60
C THR A 86 -15.51 2.12 10.39
N LEU A 87 -14.65 2.30 11.39
CA LEU A 87 -14.09 1.23 12.23
C LEU A 87 -14.65 1.32 13.65
N LEU A 88 -14.88 0.17 14.26
CA LEU A 88 -15.12 0.06 15.70
C LEU A 88 -13.80 -0.25 16.40
N THR A 89 -13.44 0.53 17.41
CA THR A 89 -12.24 0.32 18.23
C THR A 89 -12.61 0.33 19.72
N PRO A 90 -11.71 -0.14 20.62
CA PRO A 90 -11.93 -0.05 22.06
C PRO A 90 -12.16 1.39 22.57
N ALA A 91 -11.65 2.39 21.85
CA ALA A 91 -11.81 3.81 22.19
C ALA A 91 -13.05 4.46 21.53
N GLY A 92 -13.87 3.70 20.79
CA GLY A 92 -15.04 4.17 20.06
C GLY A 92 -14.88 4.08 18.55
N THR A 93 -15.70 4.84 17.81
CA THR A 93 -15.67 4.83 16.34
C THR A 93 -14.51 5.63 15.79
N ARG A 94 -13.79 5.08 14.80
CA ARG A 94 -12.74 5.77 14.03
C ARG A 94 -13.08 5.77 12.55
N GLU A 95 -12.93 6.91 11.90
CA GLU A 95 -13.10 7.03 10.45
C GLU A 95 -11.74 7.15 9.75
N LEU A 96 -11.57 6.38 8.67
CA LEU A 96 -10.44 6.50 7.76
C LEU A 96 -10.95 6.94 6.39
N HIS A 97 -10.27 7.90 5.78
CA HIS A 97 -10.58 8.36 4.42
C HIS A 97 -9.45 8.00 3.46
N ARG A 98 -9.82 7.55 2.26
CA ARG A 98 -8.88 7.23 1.17
C ARG A 98 -9.41 7.74 -0.15
N VAL A 99 -8.51 7.99 -1.09
CA VAL A 99 -8.84 8.28 -2.49
C VAL A 99 -7.98 7.38 -3.35
N VAL A 100 -8.63 6.63 -4.25
CA VAL A 100 -7.91 5.79 -5.21
C VAL A 100 -7.14 6.69 -6.17
N SER A 101 -5.83 6.60 -6.13
CA SER A 101 -4.92 7.26 -7.05
C SER A 101 -3.64 6.43 -7.13
N SER A 102 -2.79 6.70 -8.10
CA SER A 102 -1.45 6.11 -8.13
C SER A 102 -0.56 6.61 -6.98
N GLY A 103 -0.96 7.65 -6.23
CA GLY A 103 -0.05 8.36 -5.33
C GLY A 103 1.26 8.78 -6.03
N GLY A 104 2.27 9.13 -5.22
CA GLY A 104 3.65 9.34 -5.65
C GLY A 104 3.89 10.57 -6.54
N THR A 105 5.09 11.15 -6.46
CA THR A 105 5.53 12.16 -7.45
C THR A 105 6.28 11.46 -8.57
N PHE A 106 7.48 10.97 -8.28
CA PHE A 106 8.32 10.26 -9.26
C PHE A 106 8.20 8.73 -9.15
N GLY A 107 7.13 8.24 -8.51
CA GLY A 107 6.81 6.82 -8.37
C GLY A 107 5.30 6.59 -8.48
N SER A 108 4.87 5.34 -8.35
CA SER A 108 3.45 4.98 -8.35
C SER A 108 3.21 3.80 -7.41
N ASN A 109 2.20 3.96 -6.57
CA ASN A 109 1.66 2.96 -5.67
C ASN A 109 0.63 2.08 -6.41
N PRO A 110 0.38 0.86 -5.92
CA PRO A 110 -0.72 0.04 -6.40
C PRO A 110 -2.06 0.76 -6.23
N LEU A 111 -3.00 0.53 -7.15
CA LEU A 111 -4.37 1.04 -7.04
C LEU A 111 -5.19 0.29 -5.98
N ARG A 112 -4.74 -0.90 -5.58
CA ARG A 112 -5.30 -1.62 -4.44
C ARG A 112 -5.06 -0.79 -3.19
N GLN A 113 -6.13 -0.50 -2.46
CA GLN A 113 -6.05 0.24 -1.21
C GLN A 113 -5.64 -0.73 -0.11
N GLU A 114 -4.42 -0.57 0.40
CA GLU A 114 -3.90 -1.29 1.56
C GLU A 114 -4.10 -0.40 2.80
N ILE A 115 -4.99 -0.84 3.70
CA ILE A 115 -5.49 -0.02 4.79
C ILE A 115 -5.14 -0.71 6.11
N GLY A 116 -4.16 -0.18 6.83
CA GLY A 116 -3.96 -0.54 8.24
C GLY A 116 -5.14 -0.05 9.08
N VAL A 117 -5.76 -0.95 9.85
CA VAL A 117 -6.88 -0.65 10.74
C VAL A 117 -6.49 -0.62 12.22
N ALA A 118 -5.21 -0.78 12.54
CA ALA A 118 -4.63 -0.69 13.88
C ALA A 118 -5.37 -1.61 14.89
N ASP A 119 -5.87 -1.03 15.97
CA ASP A 119 -6.60 -1.66 17.09
C ASP A 119 -8.11 -1.87 16.82
N ALA A 120 -8.57 -1.74 15.57
CA ALA A 120 -9.97 -1.97 15.25
C ALA A 120 -10.39 -3.42 15.54
N THR A 121 -11.56 -3.57 16.13
CA THR A 121 -12.18 -4.88 16.41
C THR A 121 -13.14 -5.30 15.32
N ALA A 122 -13.69 -4.34 14.56
CA ALA A 122 -14.57 -4.59 13.42
C ALA A 122 -14.57 -3.42 12.42
N ILE A 123 -14.98 -3.73 11.19
CA ILE A 123 -15.32 -2.75 10.16
C ILE A 123 -16.84 -2.57 10.18
N ALA A 124 -17.32 -1.40 10.58
CA ALA A 124 -18.75 -1.09 10.61
C ALA A 124 -19.30 -0.86 9.19
N SER A 125 -18.59 -0.07 8.38
CA SER A 125 -18.95 0.18 6.98
C SER A 125 -17.75 0.57 6.13
N VAL A 126 -17.86 0.32 4.83
CA VAL A 126 -17.04 0.97 3.80
C VAL A 126 -17.98 1.67 2.83
N ASP A 127 -17.96 2.99 2.85
CA ASP A 127 -18.71 3.85 1.94
C ASP A 127 -17.82 4.29 0.78
N ILE A 128 -18.27 4.05 -0.45
CA ILE A 128 -17.55 4.33 -1.68
C ILE A 128 -18.34 5.34 -2.49
N HIS A 129 -17.65 6.40 -2.90
CA HIS A 129 -18.14 7.36 -3.88
C HIS A 129 -17.37 7.19 -5.18
N TRP A 130 -18.07 6.77 -6.24
CA TRP A 130 -17.50 6.50 -7.55
C TRP A 130 -17.39 7.78 -8.39
N PRO A 131 -16.24 8.05 -9.03
CA PRO A 131 -16.03 9.28 -9.79
C PRO A 131 -16.74 9.23 -11.15
N GLY A 132 -17.21 10.37 -11.63
CA GLY A 132 -17.87 10.51 -12.94
C GLY A 132 -19.33 10.05 -12.97
N SER A 133 -19.65 8.89 -12.38
CA SER A 133 -21.03 8.38 -12.28
C SER A 133 -21.81 8.98 -11.10
N ASP A 134 -21.12 9.61 -10.15
CA ASP A 134 -21.64 10.10 -8.85
C ASP A 134 -22.32 9.02 -7.99
N THR A 135 -22.15 7.74 -8.36
CA THR A 135 -22.80 6.62 -7.67
C THR A 135 -22.17 6.42 -6.29
N ARG A 136 -23.01 6.11 -5.31
CA ARG A 136 -22.59 5.77 -3.94
C ARG A 136 -22.93 4.32 -3.63
N GLN A 137 -22.02 3.65 -2.95
CA GLN A 137 -22.17 2.26 -2.55
C GLN A 137 -21.64 2.07 -1.14
N THR A 138 -22.44 1.44 -0.28
CA THR A 138 -22.06 1.13 1.10
C THR A 138 -21.96 -0.38 1.25
N LEU A 139 -20.86 -0.84 1.81
CA LEU A 139 -20.62 -2.25 2.13
C LEU A 139 -20.57 -2.44 3.63
N ILE A 140 -21.18 -3.53 4.09
CA ILE A 140 -21.18 -4.00 5.47
C ILE A 140 -20.73 -5.47 5.50
N GLY A 141 -20.29 -5.94 6.67
CA GLY A 141 -19.86 -7.34 6.84
C GLY A 141 -18.48 -7.68 6.27
N LEU A 142 -17.65 -6.68 5.97
CA LEU A 142 -16.24 -6.89 5.63
C LEU A 142 -15.46 -7.28 6.89
N GLU A 143 -14.66 -8.34 6.79
CA GLU A 143 -13.79 -8.78 7.87
C GLU A 143 -12.42 -8.11 7.83
N ILE A 144 -11.80 -7.95 9.01
CA ILE A 144 -10.39 -7.55 9.17
C ILE A 144 -9.48 -8.70 8.70
N ASN A 145 -8.29 -8.36 8.22
CA ASN A 145 -7.27 -9.27 7.67
C ASN A 145 -7.76 -10.02 6.43
N ARG A 146 -8.53 -9.33 5.59
CA ARG A 146 -9.08 -9.85 4.34
C ARG A 146 -8.88 -8.88 3.19
N SER A 147 -8.88 -9.46 1.99
CA SER A 147 -8.82 -8.73 0.73
C SER A 147 -10.11 -8.91 -0.05
N TYR A 148 -10.59 -7.85 -0.69
CA TYR A 148 -11.80 -7.87 -1.50
C TYR A 148 -11.61 -7.15 -2.83
N GLU A 149 -12.22 -7.68 -3.88
CA GLU A 149 -12.52 -6.94 -5.10
C GLU A 149 -13.96 -6.40 -5.00
N ILE A 150 -14.13 -5.12 -5.28
CA ILE A 150 -15.42 -4.43 -5.22
C ILE A 150 -15.69 -3.84 -6.59
N ARG A 151 -16.81 -4.24 -7.19
CA ARG A 151 -17.26 -3.78 -8.50
C ARG A 151 -18.37 -2.76 -8.33
N GLU A 152 -18.27 -1.66 -9.07
CA GLU A 152 -19.26 -0.59 -9.03
C GLU A 152 -20.66 -1.12 -9.38
N GLY A 153 -21.58 -0.94 -8.42
CA GLY A 153 -22.99 -1.33 -8.56
C GLY A 153 -23.29 -2.77 -8.15
N GLU A 154 -22.29 -3.60 -7.86
CA GLU A 154 -22.48 -4.94 -7.33
C GLU A 154 -22.61 -4.90 -5.81
N ALA A 155 -23.69 -5.49 -5.26
CA ALA A 155 -23.97 -5.41 -3.83
C ALA A 155 -22.97 -6.20 -2.96
N ALA A 156 -22.41 -7.30 -3.49
CA ALA A 156 -21.54 -8.20 -2.74
C ALA A 156 -20.07 -7.97 -3.11
N PRO A 157 -19.17 -7.77 -2.13
CA PRO A 157 -17.74 -7.78 -2.38
C PRO A 157 -17.27 -9.21 -2.67
N LEU A 158 -16.28 -9.37 -3.54
CA LEU A 158 -15.69 -10.66 -3.87
C LEU A 158 -14.42 -10.87 -3.05
N PRO A 159 -14.35 -11.87 -2.14
CA PRO A 159 -13.12 -12.17 -1.43
C PRO A 159 -11.99 -12.55 -2.39
N VAL A 160 -10.81 -11.98 -2.17
CA VAL A 160 -9.60 -12.27 -2.94
C VAL A 160 -8.61 -12.98 -2.03
N LYS A 161 -8.15 -14.15 -2.44
CA LYS A 161 -7.06 -14.85 -1.77
C LYS A 161 -5.73 -14.35 -2.32
N LEU A 162 -4.97 -13.68 -1.48
CA LEU A 162 -3.58 -13.31 -1.76
C LEU A 162 -2.66 -14.38 -1.19
N HIS A 163 -1.48 -14.51 -1.79
CA HIS A 163 -0.50 -15.53 -1.44
C HIS A 163 0.74 -14.83 -0.88
N PRO A 164 0.91 -14.80 0.45
CA PRO A 164 2.07 -14.18 1.05
C PRO A 164 3.36 -14.81 0.53
N VAL A 165 4.36 -13.99 0.27
CA VAL A 165 5.67 -14.40 -0.22
C VAL A 165 6.70 -14.07 0.85
N ARG A 166 7.65 -14.96 1.10
CA ARG A 166 8.75 -14.63 2.02
C ARG A 166 9.90 -14.02 1.26
N LEU A 167 10.14 -12.72 1.45
CA LEU A 167 11.30 -12.04 0.91
C LEU A 167 12.54 -12.31 1.78
N GLN A 168 13.67 -12.60 1.14
CA GLN A 168 14.94 -12.83 1.82
C GLN A 168 15.93 -11.72 1.46
N LYS A 169 16.70 -11.25 2.44
CA LYS A 169 17.81 -10.34 2.19
C LYS A 169 18.85 -11.08 1.34
N GLY A 170 19.09 -10.60 0.13
CA GLY A 170 20.09 -11.19 -0.75
C GLY A 170 21.48 -11.22 -0.11
N SER A 171 22.20 -12.33 -0.30
CA SER A 171 23.64 -12.39 -0.07
C SER A 171 24.33 -11.43 -1.03
N SER A 172 25.15 -10.49 -0.53
CA SER A 172 25.88 -9.52 -1.33
C SER A 172 27.05 -10.16 -2.10
N THR A 173 26.78 -11.08 -3.02
CA THR A 173 27.77 -11.72 -3.92
C THR A 173 27.25 -11.81 -5.35
N HIS A 174 26.85 -10.69 -5.94
CA HIS A 174 26.67 -10.60 -7.39
C HIS A 174 27.50 -9.47 -7.98
N THR A 175 28.81 -9.74 -8.10
CA THR A 175 29.67 -9.09 -9.10
C THR A 175 29.43 -9.82 -10.42
N ALA A 176 28.44 -9.37 -11.18
CA ALA A 176 28.37 -9.74 -12.59
C ALA A 176 29.49 -9.00 -13.32
N GLN A 177 30.66 -9.65 -13.43
CA GLN A 177 31.68 -9.22 -14.39
C GLN A 177 31.11 -9.46 -15.79
N LEU A 178 30.73 -8.39 -16.47
CA LEU A 178 30.62 -8.40 -17.92
C LEU A 178 32.05 -8.56 -18.47
N ARG A 179 32.45 -9.80 -18.74
CA ARG A 179 33.57 -10.04 -19.66
C ARG A 179 33.09 -9.64 -21.04
N GLY A 180 33.51 -8.45 -21.48
CA GLY A 180 33.47 -8.10 -22.89
C GLY A 180 34.36 -9.08 -23.65
N GLN A 181 33.75 -9.93 -24.48
CA GLN A 181 34.41 -10.46 -25.66
C GLN A 181 34.15 -9.47 -26.80
N GLN A 182 35.16 -8.67 -27.12
CA GLN A 182 35.82 -8.55 -28.43
C GLN A 182 36.85 -7.43 -28.37
#